data_AF-A0A550H3Z6-F1
#
_entry.id   AF-A0A550H3Z6-F1
#
_cell.length_a   1.000
_cell.length_b   1.000
_cell.length_c   1.000
_cell.angle_alpha   90.00
_cell.angle_beta   90.00
_cell.angle_gamma   90.00
#
_symmetry.space_group_name_H-M   'P 1'
#
loop_
_entity.id
_entity.type
_entity.pdbx_description
1 polymer ?
#
loop_
_entity_poly.entity_id
_entity_poly.type
_entity_poly.pdbx_seq_one_letter_code
_entity_poly.pdbx_strand_id
1 'polypeptide(L)'
;MVLAVKKPEAYLEPKARARKIMELLEKEHSNAEIALIYNNPLELLVATILSAQATDEQINAITPKLFQKYKTAGDYANVDLVELEQDIRSSGFYHNKARNLKNTAKMLVEKYNSQVPKTMEELV
;
A
#
# COMPACT_ATOMS: atom_id res chain seq x y z
N MET A 1 39.78 27.17 9.94
CA MET A 1 40.18 25.82 10.38
C MET A 1 39.18 24.84 9.80
N VAL A 2 39.47 24.26 8.64
CA VAL A 2 38.58 23.30 7.98
C VAL A 2 38.69 21.99 8.75
N LEU A 3 37.62 21.57 9.41
CA LEU A 3 37.55 20.24 10.01
C LEU A 3 37.69 19.22 8.89
N ALA A 4 38.87 18.61 8.78
CA ALA A 4 39.07 17.45 7.94
C ALA A 4 38.16 16.34 8.45
N VAL A 5 37.07 16.09 7.73
CA VAL A 5 36.25 14.89 7.93
C VAL A 5 37.19 13.71 7.73
N LYS A 6 37.51 12.99 8.81
CA LYS A 6 38.28 11.74 8.75
C LYS A 6 37.57 10.84 7.73
N LYS A 7 38.25 10.51 6.63
CA LYS A 7 37.74 9.54 5.66
C LYS A 7 37.58 8.19 6.38
N PRO A 8 36.38 7.60 6.45
CA PRO A 8 36.17 6.34 7.17
C PRO A 8 36.95 5.21 6.49
N GLU A 9 37.31 4.21 7.29
CA GLU A 9 37.93 2.95 6.86
C GLU A 9 37.22 2.37 5.63
N ALA A 10 38.04 1.88 4.69
CA ALA A 10 37.74 1.28 3.39
C ALA A 10 36.25 1.23 3.01
N TYR A 11 35.86 2.01 2.00
CA TYR A 11 34.56 1.90 1.35
C TYR A 11 34.33 0.42 0.96
N LEU A 12 33.40 -0.24 1.65
CA LEU A 12 32.96 -1.56 1.25
C LEU A 12 32.46 -1.49 -0.20
N GLU A 13 32.83 -2.51 -0.99
CA GLU A 13 32.27 -2.72 -2.31
C GLU A 13 30.73 -2.64 -2.26
N PRO A 14 30.04 -2.10 -3.29
CA PRO A 14 28.62 -1.77 -3.21
C PRO A 14 27.73 -2.90 -2.66
N LYS A 15 27.99 -4.15 -3.04
CA LYS A 15 27.25 -5.32 -2.55
C LYS A 15 27.52 -5.62 -1.07
N ALA A 16 28.78 -5.49 -0.63
CA ALA A 16 29.14 -5.67 0.77
C ALA A 16 28.55 -4.56 1.65
N ARG A 17 28.55 -3.32 1.14
CA ARG A 17 27.90 -2.18 1.81
C ARG A 17 26.40 -2.36 1.94
N ALA A 18 25.71 -2.76 0.86
CA ALA A 18 24.26 -3.01 0.88
C ALA A 18 23.90 -4.10 1.90
N ARG A 19 24.64 -5.22 1.92
CA ARG A 19 24.47 -6.27 2.94
C ARG A 19 24.65 -5.71 4.35
N LYS A 20 25.69 -4.91 4.57
CA LYS A 20 25.94 -4.33 5.89
C LYS A 20 24.82 -3.40 6.35
N ILE A 21 24.25 -2.62 5.43
CA ILE A 21 23.10 -1.76 5.69
C ILE A 21 21.87 -2.61 6.05
N MET A 22 21.59 -3.67 5.29
CA MET A 22 20.46 -4.57 5.59
C MET A 22 20.60 -5.22 6.97
N GLU A 23 21.78 -5.74 7.33
CA GLU A 23 22.03 -6.28 8.67
C GLU A 23 21.73 -5.27 9.78
N LEU A 24 22.09 -3.99 9.58
CA LEU A 24 21.83 -2.93 10.55
C LEU A 24 20.34 -2.58 10.62
N LEU A 25 19.66 -2.51 9.48
CA LEU A 25 18.21 -2.24 9.42
C LEU A 25 17.40 -3.37 10.06
N GLU A 26 17.73 -4.63 9.77
CA GLU A 26 17.07 -5.79 10.38
C GLU A 26 17.27 -5.82 11.90
N LYS A 27 18.45 -5.41 12.38
CA LYS A 27 18.72 -5.32 13.82
C LYS A 27 17.94 -4.18 14.47
N GLU A 28 17.95 -2.99 13.88
CA GLU A 28 17.32 -1.80 14.44
C GLU A 28 15.79 -1.88 14.38
N HIS A 29 15.25 -2.42 13.29
CA HIS A 29 13.82 -2.54 13.02
C HIS A 29 13.37 -4.00 13.00
N SER A 30 13.75 -4.76 14.03
CA SER A 30 13.47 -6.21 14.15
C SER A 30 11.99 -6.58 14.13
N ASN A 31 11.10 -5.64 14.44
CA ASN A 31 9.64 -5.80 14.41
C ASN A 31 8.98 -4.91 13.33
N ALA A 32 9.67 -4.64 12.22
CA ALA A 32 9.07 -3.88 11.12
C ALA A 32 7.89 -4.66 10.51
N GLU A 33 6.71 -4.05 10.53
CA GLU A 33 5.48 -4.62 10.00
C GLU A 33 4.80 -3.64 9.02
N ILE A 34 3.79 -4.11 8.31
CA ILE A 34 2.97 -3.26 7.44
C ILE A 34 2.17 -2.29 8.32
N ALA A 35 2.30 -0.98 8.07
CA ALA A 35 1.63 0.06 8.85
C ALA A 35 0.12 0.20 8.54
N LEU A 36 -0.31 -0.26 7.37
CA LEU A 36 -1.72 -0.28 6.98
C LEU A 36 -2.48 -1.36 7.77
N ILE A 37 -3.67 -1.02 8.27
CA ILE A 37 -4.54 -1.94 9.00
C ILE A 37 -5.45 -2.67 8.00
N TYR A 38 -5.40 -4.00 8.01
CA TYR A 38 -6.20 -4.88 7.16
C TYR A 38 -6.34 -6.27 7.79
N ASN A 39 -7.33 -7.05 7.34
CA ASN A 39 -7.60 -8.41 7.83
C ASN A 39 -7.56 -9.48 6.73
N ASN A 40 -7.50 -9.09 5.45
CA ASN A 40 -7.49 -10.00 4.32
C ASN A 40 -6.82 -9.36 3.08
N PRO A 41 -6.52 -10.14 2.02
CA PRO A 41 -5.84 -9.63 0.83
C PRO A 41 -6.60 -8.51 0.11
N LEU A 42 -7.95 -8.54 0.09
CA LEU A 42 -8.74 -7.49 -0.56
C LEU A 42 -8.60 -6.16 0.20
N GLU A 43 -8.71 -6.19 1.53
CA GLU A 43 -8.49 -5.00 2.37
C GLU A 43 -7.09 -4.41 2.17
N LEU A 44 -6.05 -5.25 2.12
CA LEU A 44 -4.68 -4.78 1.86
C LEU A 44 -4.54 -4.17 0.46
N LEU A 45 -5.13 -4.77 -0.57
CA LEU A 45 -5.12 -4.22 -1.93
C LEU A 45 -5.82 -2.86 -1.98
N VAL A 46 -6.99 -2.74 -1.36
CA VAL A 46 -7.74 -1.48 -1.27
C VAL A 46 -6.90 -0.43 -0.54
N ALA A 47 -6.36 -0.75 0.64
CA ALA A 47 -5.53 0.18 1.41
C ALA A 47 -4.28 0.63 0.63
N THR A 48 -3.67 -0.28 -0.14
CA THR A 48 -2.50 0.02 -0.99
C THR A 48 -2.85 0.96 -2.14
N ILE A 49 -4.00 0.77 -2.80
CA ILE A 49 -4.48 1.70 -3.84
C ILE A 49 -4.73 3.08 -3.24
N LEU A 50 -5.30 3.12 -2.02
CA LEU A 50 -5.61 4.37 -1.34
C LEU A 50 -4.37 5.09 -0.78
N SER A 51 -3.31 4.38 -0.42
CA SER A 51 -2.09 4.97 0.16
C SER A 51 -1.26 5.77 -0.83
N ALA A 52 -1.51 5.66 -2.14
CA ALA A 52 -0.82 6.47 -3.14
C ALA A 52 -0.95 7.97 -2.82
N GLN A 53 0.17 8.61 -2.49
CA GLN A 53 0.24 10.03 -2.09
C GLN A 53 -0.64 10.38 -0.88
N ALA A 54 -0.80 9.45 0.07
CA ALA A 54 -1.46 9.65 1.36
C ALA A 54 -0.60 9.05 2.48
N THR A 55 -0.86 9.42 3.74
CA THR A 55 -0.17 8.81 4.88
C THR A 55 -0.91 7.55 5.35
N ASP A 56 -0.18 6.59 5.93
CA ASP A 56 -0.80 5.38 6.49
C ASP A 56 -1.81 5.74 7.60
N GLU A 57 -1.54 6.77 8.40
CA GLU A 57 -2.46 7.30 9.41
C GLU A 57 -3.81 7.75 8.79
N GLN A 58 -3.75 8.51 7.70
CA GLN A 58 -4.93 9.00 6.99
C GLN A 58 -5.73 7.85 6.38
N ILE A 59 -5.06 6.82 5.86
CA ILE A 59 -5.71 5.63 5.32
C ILE A 59 -6.34 4.78 6.45
N ASN A 60 -5.62 4.57 7.54
CA ASN A 60 -6.12 3.85 8.71
C ASN A 60 -7.30 4.55 9.40
N ALA A 61 -7.45 5.86 9.23
CA ALA A 61 -8.62 6.60 9.72
C ALA A 61 -9.90 6.34 8.89
N ILE A 62 -9.76 6.03 7.59
CA ILE A 62 -10.90 5.87 6.67
C ILE A 62 -11.28 4.40 6.46
N THR A 63 -10.31 3.49 6.45
CA THR A 63 -10.52 2.09 6.11
C THR A 63 -11.46 1.33 7.06
N PRO A 64 -11.55 1.61 8.38
CA PRO A 64 -12.47 0.86 9.24
C PRO A 64 -13.93 1.00 8.82
N LYS A 65 -14.37 2.21 8.45
CA LYS A 65 -15.74 2.45 7.95
C LYS A 65 -15.89 1.91 6.52
N LEU A 66 -14.87 2.10 5.69
CA LEU A 66 -14.87 1.63 4.32
C LEU A 66 -15.03 0.11 4.23
N PHE A 67 -14.27 -0.65 5.03
CA PHE A 67 -14.28 -2.13 5.03
C PHE A 67 -15.54 -2.71 5.67
N GLN A 68 -16.20 -1.96 6.57
CA GLN A 68 -17.53 -2.34 7.06
C GLN A 68 -18.60 -2.21 5.97
N LYS A 69 -18.49 -1.16 5.14
CA LYS A 69 -19.42 -0.87 4.03
C LYS A 69 -19.20 -1.77 2.82
N TYR A 70 -17.94 -2.03 2.47
CA TYR A 70 -17.53 -2.80 1.30
C TYR A 70 -16.70 -4.01 1.74
N LYS A 71 -17.30 -5.20 1.69
CA LYS A 71 -16.70 -6.44 2.22
C LYS A 71 -16.13 -7.34 1.13
N THR A 72 -16.62 -7.18 -0.10
CA THR A 72 -16.29 -8.02 -1.24
C THR A 72 -15.86 -7.18 -2.45
N ALA A 73 -15.13 -7.79 -3.38
CA ALA A 73 -14.82 -7.15 -4.66
C ALA A 73 -16.11 -6.74 -5.40
N GLY A 74 -17.20 -7.51 -5.25
CA GLY A 74 -18.50 -7.17 -5.81
C GLY A 74 -19.06 -5.85 -5.29
N ASP A 75 -18.89 -5.54 -4.00
CA ASP A 75 -19.41 -4.30 -3.40
C ASP A 75 -18.73 -3.07 -4.04
N TYR A 76 -17.40 -3.12 -4.19
CA TYR A 76 -16.62 -2.08 -4.86
C TYR A 76 -16.89 -2.00 -6.37
N ALA A 77 -17.17 -3.12 -7.04
CA ALA A 77 -17.46 -3.14 -8.47
C ALA A 77 -18.81 -2.49 -8.80
N ASN A 78 -19.79 -2.62 -7.90
CA ASN A 78 -21.19 -2.25 -8.12
C ASN A 78 -21.60 -0.89 -7.54
N VAL A 79 -20.95 -0.41 -6.48
CA VAL A 79 -21.24 0.90 -5.86
C VAL A 79 -21.22 2.03 -6.89
N ASP A 80 -22.09 3.04 -6.77
CA ASP A 80 -21.99 4.23 -7.62
C ASP A 80 -20.62 4.92 -7.49
N LEU A 81 -20.10 5.47 -8.59
CA LEU A 81 -18.77 6.09 -8.58
C LEU A 81 -18.75 7.35 -7.69
N VAL A 82 -19.79 8.17 -7.73
CA VAL A 82 -19.88 9.40 -6.92
C VAL A 82 -19.98 9.05 -5.45
N GLU A 83 -20.73 7.99 -5.11
CA GLU A 83 -20.80 7.49 -3.74
C GLU A 83 -19.42 7.06 -3.23
N LEU A 84 -18.73 6.19 -3.98
CA LEU A 84 -17.39 5.72 -3.61
C LEU A 84 -16.39 6.87 -3.47
N GLU A 85 -16.46 7.86 -4.37
CA GLU A 85 -15.65 9.08 -4.29
C GLU A 85 -15.86 9.84 -2.97
N GLN A 86 -17.09 9.92 -2.47
CA GLN A 86 -17.37 10.57 -1.18
C GLN A 86 -16.81 9.75 0.00
N ASP A 87 -16.95 8.42 -0.03
CA ASP A 87 -16.47 7.56 1.05
C ASP A 87 -14.95 7.61 1.22
N ILE A 88 -14.21 7.83 0.13
CA ILE A 88 -12.74 7.93 0.14
C ILE A 88 -12.24 9.36 -0.07
N ARG A 89 -13.11 10.38 0.00
CA ARG A 89 -12.78 11.79 -0.31
C ARG A 89 -11.57 12.28 0.46
N SER A 90 -11.49 11.90 1.74
CA SER A 90 -10.41 12.27 2.64
C SER A 90 -9.09 11.58 2.34
N SER A 91 -8.99 10.67 1.37
CA SER A 91 -7.70 10.03 0.97
C SER A 91 -6.84 10.88 0.03
N GLY A 92 -7.35 12.00 -0.49
CA GLY A 92 -6.66 12.81 -1.52
C GLY A 92 -6.61 12.10 -2.89
N PHE A 93 -6.63 12.86 -4.00
CA PHE A 93 -6.71 12.31 -5.37
C PHE A 93 -7.86 11.29 -5.57
N TYR A 94 -8.95 11.46 -4.82
CA TYR A 94 -10.01 10.46 -4.64
C TYR A 94 -10.74 10.11 -5.94
N HIS A 95 -10.88 11.04 -6.90
CA HIS A 95 -11.49 10.75 -8.21
C HIS A 95 -10.76 9.63 -8.97
N ASN A 96 -9.42 9.70 -9.02
CA ASN A 96 -8.61 8.68 -9.69
C ASN A 96 -8.57 7.40 -8.87
N LYS A 97 -8.46 7.51 -7.54
CA LYS A 97 -8.48 6.34 -6.65
C LYS A 97 -9.79 5.57 -6.75
N ALA A 98 -10.94 6.25 -6.75
CA ALA A 98 -12.25 5.60 -6.85
C ALA A 98 -12.42 4.89 -8.19
N ARG A 99 -12.00 5.53 -9.29
CA ARG A 99 -12.01 4.91 -10.63
C ARG A 99 -11.14 3.66 -10.68
N ASN A 100 -9.91 3.75 -10.18
CA ASN A 100 -8.97 2.63 -10.15
C ASN A 100 -9.52 1.50 -9.28
N LEU A 101 -9.99 1.80 -8.07
CA LEU A 101 -10.56 0.84 -7.15
C LEU A 101 -11.73 0.07 -7.77
N LYS A 102 -12.67 0.79 -8.41
CA LYS A 102 -13.82 0.19 -9.08
C LYS A 102 -13.42 -0.66 -10.28
N ASN A 103 -12.43 -0.22 -11.07
CA ASN A 103 -11.93 -0.99 -12.20
C ASN A 103 -11.18 -2.26 -11.75
N THR A 104 -10.34 -2.15 -10.72
CA THR A 104 -9.67 -3.29 -10.09
C THR A 104 -10.71 -4.29 -9.59
N ALA A 105 -11.72 -3.82 -8.85
CA ALA A 105 -12.79 -4.65 -8.33
C ALA A 105 -13.57 -5.38 -9.43
N LYS A 106 -13.93 -4.69 -10.52
CA LYS A 106 -14.54 -5.32 -11.71
C LYS A 106 -13.64 -6.42 -12.31
N MET A 107 -12.35 -6.13 -12.46
CA MET A 107 -11.40 -7.12 -12.98
C MET A 107 -11.29 -8.36 -12.07
N LEU A 108 -11.28 -8.17 -10.75
CA LEU A 108 -11.28 -9.27 -9.79
C LEU A 108 -12.52 -10.15 -9.98
N VAL A 109 -13.71 -9.53 -10.11
CA VAL A 109 -14.97 -10.25 -10.33
C VAL A 109 -14.96 -11.00 -11.66
N GLU A 110 -14.56 -10.35 -12.75
CA GLU A 110 -14.66 -10.88 -14.11
C GLU A 110 -13.60 -11.94 -14.44
N LYS A 111 -12.37 -11.79 -13.92
CA LYS A 111 -11.21 -12.60 -14.34
C LYS A 111 -10.60 -13.45 -13.24
N TYR A 112 -10.81 -13.08 -11.97
CA TYR A 112 -10.13 -13.72 -10.84
C TYR A 112 -11.10 -14.30 -9.81
N ASN A 113 -12.35 -14.57 -10.19
CA ASN A 113 -13.37 -15.14 -9.30
C ASN A 113 -13.50 -14.40 -7.95
N SER A 114 -13.40 -13.07 -8.00
CA SER A 114 -13.41 -12.16 -6.84
C SER A 114 -12.26 -12.36 -5.83
N GLN A 115 -11.16 -13.00 -6.22
CA GLN A 115 -9.98 -13.22 -5.38
C GLN A 115 -8.80 -12.35 -5.84
N VAL A 116 -8.03 -11.82 -4.89
CA VAL A 116 -6.78 -11.11 -5.19
C VAL A 116 -5.75 -12.11 -5.75
N PRO A 117 -5.13 -11.83 -6.91
CA PRO A 117 -4.09 -12.67 -7.48
C PRO A 117 -2.89 -12.85 -6.54
N LYS A 118 -2.16 -13.95 -6.69
CA LYS A 118 -1.08 -14.33 -5.78
C LYS A 118 0.31 -14.07 -6.36
N THR A 119 0.40 -13.63 -7.61
CA THR A 119 1.67 -13.35 -8.30
C THR A 119 1.78 -11.87 -8.64
N MET A 120 3.01 -11.36 -8.72
CA MET A 120 3.24 -9.95 -9.07
C MET A 120 2.86 -9.68 -10.53
N GLU A 121 3.09 -10.64 -11.42
CA GLU A 121 2.75 -10.54 -12.84
C GLU A 121 1.24 -10.38 -13.07
N GLU A 122 0.40 -10.97 -12.22
CA GLU A 122 -1.06 -10.83 -12.31
C GLU A 122 -1.60 -9.54 -11.66
N LEU A 123 -0.79 -8.86 -10.83
CA LEU A 123 -1.15 -7.62 -10.14
C LEU A 123 -0.86 -6.34 -10.93
N VAL A 124 -0.10 -6.42 -12.03
CA VAL A 124 0.43 -5.27 -12.81
C VAL A 124 -0.28 -5.11 -14.15
#